data_AF-A0A661YZ26-F1
#
_entry.id   AF-A0A661YZ26-F1
#
_cell.length_a   1.000
_cell.length_b   1.000
_cell.length_c   1.000
_cell.angle_alpha   90.00
_cell.angle_beta   90.00
_cell.angle_gamma   90.00
#
_symmetry.space_group_name_H-M   'P 1'
#
loop_
_entity.id
_entity.type
_entity.pdbx_description
1 polymer ?
#
loop_
_entity_poly.entity_id
_entity_poly.type
_entity_poly.pdbx_seq_one_letter_code
_entity_poly.pdbx_strand_id
1 'polypeptide(L)'
;MVAAVWTYYGEYGMGRSLIGFVFSDLREDMVVIDARVNLYHNPTSNHIGHSTIGGENSGMIFRITRPWDEHLVNWVNQPPTTNTNAISIPAPENDTAYFLNVDITPIIKDTIRHPLTSDGFMIKLFNEHPLCRSLTFASSNHPDGSLQP
;
A
#
# COMPACT_ATOMS: atom_id res chain seq x y z
N MET A 1 6.15 6.31 -0.07
CA MET A 1 5.63 5.00 0.39
C MET A 1 6.55 3.93 -0.15
N VAL A 2 7.02 3.01 0.68
CA VAL A 2 7.89 1.88 0.29
C VAL A 2 7.34 0.57 0.85
N ALA A 3 7.28 -0.46 0.00
CA ALA A 3 7.13 -1.86 0.40
C ALA A 3 8.38 -2.60 -0.05
N ALA A 4 9.19 -3.14 0.86
CA ALA A 4 10.51 -3.65 0.50
C ALA A 4 11.04 -4.73 1.42
N VAL A 5 11.97 -5.52 0.91
CA VAL A 5 12.83 -6.43 1.66
C VAL A 5 14.25 -6.14 1.21
N TRP A 6 15.05 -5.56 2.10
CA TRP A 6 16.30 -4.91 1.73
C TRP A 6 17.37 -5.02 2.82
N THR A 7 18.60 -4.63 2.49
CA THR A 7 19.69 -4.43 3.46
C THR A 7 19.95 -2.96 3.69
N TYR A 8 19.73 -2.48 4.91
CA TYR A 8 19.93 -1.10 5.32
C TYR A 8 21.24 -1.01 6.11
N TYR A 9 22.28 -0.42 5.52
CA TYR A 9 23.62 -0.35 6.12
C TYR A 9 24.21 -1.72 6.50
N GLY A 10 23.88 -2.76 5.72
CA GLY A 10 24.33 -4.13 5.96
C GLY A 10 23.36 -4.99 6.77
N GLU A 11 22.34 -4.38 7.39
CA GLU A 11 21.35 -5.09 8.21
C GLU A 11 20.08 -5.40 7.44
N TYR A 12 19.53 -6.60 7.63
CA TYR A 12 18.27 -7.00 7.02
C TYR A 12 17.10 -6.15 7.55
N GLY A 13 16.23 -5.68 6.65
CA GLY A 13 15.01 -4.97 7.03
C GLY A 13 13.87 -5.15 6.05
N MET A 14 12.65 -4.98 6.56
CA MET A 14 11.41 -4.99 5.78
C MET A 14 10.71 -3.65 5.91
N GLY A 15 10.18 -3.15 4.79
CA GLY A 15 9.34 -1.96 4.73
C GLY A 15 7.93 -2.33 4.29
N ARG A 16 6.94 -1.73 4.93
CA ARG A 16 5.53 -1.79 4.53
C ARG A 16 4.98 -0.37 4.57
N SER A 17 4.04 -0.07 3.68
CA SER A 17 3.39 1.24 3.66
C SER A 17 1.98 1.15 4.20
N LEU A 18 1.57 2.16 4.94
CA LEU A 18 0.21 2.32 5.44
C LEU A 18 -0.34 3.63 4.88
N ILE A 19 -1.60 3.59 4.46
CA ILE A 19 -2.32 4.75 3.93
C ILE A 19 -3.62 4.84 4.70
N GLY A 20 -3.80 5.93 5.44
CA GLY A 20 -5.02 6.19 6.18
C GLY A 20 -6.06 6.83 5.27
N PHE A 21 -7.30 6.35 5.35
CA PHE A 21 -8.45 6.97 4.69
C PHE A 21 -9.51 7.24 5.74
N VAL A 22 -10.00 8.48 5.78
CA VAL A 22 -11.14 8.84 6.60
C VAL A 22 -12.39 8.64 5.76
N PHE A 23 -13.17 7.61 6.09
CA PHE A 23 -14.41 7.28 5.39
C PHE A 23 -15.64 7.87 6.06
N SER A 24 -15.50 9.02 6.73
CA SER A 24 -16.57 9.64 7.55
C SER A 24 -17.88 9.89 6.79
N ASP A 25 -17.79 10.01 5.46
CA ASP A 25 -18.94 10.27 4.59
C ASP A 25 -19.54 9.00 4.00
N LEU A 26 -18.88 7.84 4.13
CA LEU A 26 -19.41 6.56 3.66
C LEU A 26 -20.41 5.99 4.65
N ARG A 27 -21.65 5.79 4.18
CA ARG A 27 -22.77 5.23 4.97
C ARG A 27 -23.05 3.79 4.57
N GLU A 28 -23.55 2.98 5.49
CA GLU A 28 -23.83 1.55 5.26
C GLU A 28 -24.84 1.28 4.13
N ASP A 29 -25.68 2.26 3.79
CA ASP A 29 -26.69 2.18 2.72
C ASP A 29 -26.14 2.52 1.32
N MET A 30 -24.88 2.95 1.22
CA MET A 30 -24.27 3.29 -0.06
C MET A 30 -23.96 2.04 -0.89
N VAL A 31 -24.32 2.09 -2.18
CA VAL A 31 -23.93 1.08 -3.16
C VAL A 31 -22.65 1.52 -3.85
N VAL A 32 -21.53 0.86 -3.53
CA VAL A 32 -20.24 1.09 -4.21
C VAL A 32 -20.31 0.48 -5.61
N ILE A 33 -20.29 1.33 -6.64
CA ILE A 33 -20.28 0.92 -8.03
C ILE A 33 -18.85 0.62 -8.49
N ASP A 34 -17.92 1.56 -8.26
CA ASP A 34 -16.52 1.46 -8.65
C ASP A 34 -15.65 2.26 -7.68
N ALA A 35 -14.46 1.75 -7.38
CA ALA A 35 -13.42 2.46 -6.65
C ALA A 35 -12.05 2.07 -7.21
N ARG A 36 -11.25 3.08 -7.52
CA ARG A 36 -9.94 2.94 -8.15
C ARG A 36 -8.90 3.71 -7.36
N VAL A 37 -7.68 3.18 -7.33
CA VAL A 37 -6.50 3.90 -6.82
C VAL A 37 -5.42 3.93 -7.89
N ASN A 38 -4.67 5.03 -7.92
CA ASN A 38 -3.48 5.18 -8.74
C ASN A 38 -2.25 5.17 -7.84
N LEU A 39 -1.28 4.31 -8.12
CA LEU A 39 -0.02 4.25 -7.40
C LEU A 39 1.10 4.69 -8.34
N TYR A 40 1.49 5.95 -8.21
CA TYR A 40 2.57 6.54 -9.00
C TYR A 40 3.92 6.24 -8.38
N HIS A 41 4.93 5.98 -9.22
CA HIS A 41 6.31 5.88 -8.77
C HIS A 41 6.77 7.23 -8.18
N ASN A 42 7.57 7.19 -7.12
CA ASN A 42 8.13 8.39 -6.51
C ASN A 42 9.55 8.67 -7.05
N PRO A 43 9.72 9.62 -7.97
CA PRO A 43 11.02 9.93 -8.56
C PRO A 43 11.99 10.61 -7.59
N THR A 44 11.50 11.16 -6.47
CA THR A 44 12.32 11.84 -5.45
C THR A 44 12.55 10.98 -4.22
N SER A 45 12.24 9.68 -4.28
CA SER A 45 12.51 8.75 -3.19
C SER A 45 14.00 8.52 -2.98
N ASN A 46 14.46 8.50 -1.73
CA ASN A 46 15.82 8.09 -1.38
C ASN A 46 16.01 6.56 -1.37
N HIS A 47 14.91 5.80 -1.40
CA HIS A 47 14.95 4.35 -1.60
C HIS A 47 15.01 4.04 -3.09
N ILE A 48 15.70 2.96 -3.48
CA ILE A 48 15.66 2.44 -4.86
C ILE A 48 14.20 2.27 -5.32
N GLY A 49 13.94 2.47 -6.61
CA GLY A 49 12.62 2.38 -7.23
C GLY A 49 12.01 0.97 -7.15
N HIS A 50 11.38 0.53 -8.22
CA HIS A 50 10.77 -0.80 -8.24
C HIS A 50 11.81 -1.91 -8.50
N SER A 51 12.59 -2.30 -7.49
CA SER A 51 13.67 -3.28 -7.64
C SER A 51 13.14 -4.70 -7.85
N THR A 52 13.57 -5.35 -8.93
CA THR A 52 13.32 -6.76 -9.26
C THR A 52 14.57 -7.63 -9.17
N ILE A 53 15.67 -7.11 -8.60
CA ILE A 53 16.97 -7.80 -8.50
C ILE A 53 16.84 -9.16 -7.81
N GLY A 54 16.00 -9.24 -6.76
CA GLY A 54 15.70 -10.47 -6.04
C GLY A 54 14.69 -11.40 -6.72
N GLY A 55 14.23 -11.09 -7.93
CA GLY A 55 13.18 -11.85 -8.64
C GLY A 55 11.83 -11.14 -8.64
N GLU A 56 10.76 -11.93 -8.71
CA GLU A 56 9.39 -11.41 -8.83
C GLU A 56 9.04 -10.42 -7.70
N ASN A 57 8.58 -9.23 -8.08
CA ASN A 57 8.33 -8.11 -7.19
C ASN A 57 6.86 -7.67 -7.25
N SER A 58 5.96 -8.63 -7.06
CA SER A 58 4.53 -8.36 -6.91
C SER A 58 4.22 -7.85 -5.49
N GLY A 59 3.20 -7.00 -5.40
CA GLY A 59 2.71 -6.42 -4.17
C GLY A 59 1.28 -6.83 -3.85
N MET A 60 0.81 -6.45 -2.67
CA MET A 60 -0.58 -6.61 -2.28
C MET A 60 -1.06 -5.42 -1.46
N ILE A 61 -2.32 -5.05 -1.66
CA ILE A 61 -3.06 -4.06 -0.89
C ILE A 61 -4.03 -4.82 0.02
N PHE A 62 -3.93 -4.58 1.32
CA PHE A 62 -4.79 -5.16 2.33
C PHE A 62 -5.59 -4.08 3.05
N ARG A 63 -6.85 -4.37 3.39
CA ARG A 63 -7.63 -3.52 4.29
C ARG A 63 -7.09 -3.63 5.71
N ILE A 64 -6.88 -2.49 6.35
CA ILE A 64 -6.59 -2.39 7.79
C ILE A 64 -7.89 -2.58 8.57
N THR A 65 -7.86 -3.43 9.61
CA THR A 65 -9.07 -3.85 10.35
C THR A 65 -9.22 -3.23 11.74
N ARG A 66 -8.35 -2.27 12.11
CA ARG A 66 -8.41 -1.52 13.37
C ARG A 66 -7.84 -0.10 13.23
N PRO A 67 -8.29 0.84 14.07
CA PRO A 67 -7.71 2.19 14.13
C PRO A 67 -6.23 2.15 14.45
N TRP A 68 -5.50 3.09 13.85
CA TRP A 68 -4.07 3.29 14.05
C TRP A 68 -3.74 4.78 13.98
N ASP A 69 -2.62 5.15 14.59
CA ASP A 69 -2.10 6.51 14.61
C ASP A 69 -0.78 6.52 13.83
N GLU A 70 -0.70 7.35 12.79
CA GLU A 70 0.48 7.46 11.93
C GLU A 70 1.73 7.95 12.65
N HIS A 71 1.58 8.62 13.78
CA HIS A 71 2.71 9.09 14.60
C HIS A 71 3.21 8.06 15.61
N LEU A 72 2.41 7.02 15.88
CA LEU A 72 2.74 5.99 16.87
C LEU A 72 3.07 4.62 16.26
N VAL A 73 2.73 4.41 14.99
CA VAL A 73 2.93 3.14 14.29
C VAL A 73 4.41 2.80 14.11
N ASN A 74 4.75 1.54 14.35
CA ASN A 74 6.05 0.93 14.20
C ASN A 74 5.89 -0.57 13.88
N TRP A 75 7.01 -1.27 13.71
CA TRP A 75 6.98 -2.69 13.34
C TRP A 75 6.21 -3.57 14.32
N VAL A 76 6.29 -3.28 15.61
CA VAL A 76 5.68 -4.09 16.69
C VAL A 76 4.19 -3.84 16.81
N ASN A 77 3.75 -2.59 16.67
CA ASN A 77 2.34 -2.18 16.86
C ASN A 77 1.59 -1.87 15.55
N GLN A 78 2.09 -2.33 14.41
CA GLN A 78 1.42 -2.16 13.12
C GLN A 78 -0.02 -2.70 13.19
N PRO A 79 -1.01 -2.00 12.60
CA PRO A 79 -2.39 -2.43 12.63
C PRO A 79 -2.59 -3.77 11.92
N PRO A 80 -3.50 -4.62 12.41
CA PRO A 80 -3.86 -5.86 11.73
C PRO A 80 -4.53 -5.59 10.39
N THR A 81 -4.35 -6.52 9.47
CA THR A 81 -4.95 -6.49 8.13
C THR A 81 -5.77 -7.76 7.89
N THR A 82 -6.62 -7.74 6.86
CA THR A 82 -7.34 -8.95 6.38
C THR A 82 -6.93 -9.34 4.97
N ASN A 83 -6.87 -10.65 4.69
CA ASN A 83 -6.67 -11.20 3.35
C ASN A 83 -7.97 -11.22 2.52
N THR A 84 -9.13 -11.04 3.17
CA THR A 84 -10.41 -10.94 2.48
C THR A 84 -10.37 -9.77 1.50
N ASN A 85 -10.66 -10.04 0.23
CA ASN A 85 -10.70 -9.03 -0.83
C ASN A 85 -9.39 -8.23 -1.01
N ALA A 86 -8.26 -8.80 -0.59
CA ALA A 86 -6.96 -8.18 -0.82
C ALA A 86 -6.64 -8.12 -2.34
N ILE A 87 -6.05 -7.01 -2.77
CA ILE A 87 -5.82 -6.72 -4.18
C ILE A 87 -4.36 -6.95 -4.52
N SER A 88 -4.09 -7.67 -5.61
CA SER A 88 -2.73 -7.90 -6.10
C SER A 88 -2.25 -6.71 -6.92
N ILE A 89 -0.99 -6.32 -6.69
CA ILE A 89 -0.22 -5.42 -7.55
C ILE A 89 0.72 -6.31 -8.36
N PRO A 90 0.60 -6.36 -9.69
CA PRO A 90 1.48 -7.21 -10.50
C PRO A 90 2.94 -6.75 -10.39
N ALA A 91 3.87 -7.61 -10.82
CA ALA A 91 5.26 -7.22 -10.90
C ALA A 91 5.43 -5.99 -11.83
N PRO A 92 6.28 -5.02 -11.45
CA PRO A 92 6.52 -3.81 -12.23
C PRO A 92 7.20 -4.15 -13.56
N GLU A 93 6.78 -3.48 -14.64
CA GLU A 93 7.42 -3.64 -15.96
C GLU A 93 8.82 -3.00 -16.00
N ASN A 94 9.04 -1.97 -15.18
CA ASN A 94 10.31 -1.27 -15.02
C ASN A 94 10.38 -0.60 -13.63
N ASP A 95 11.54 -0.07 -13.28
CA ASP A 95 11.85 0.54 -11.99
C ASP A 95 11.02 1.80 -11.66
N THR A 96 10.39 2.40 -12.66
CA THR A 96 9.63 3.66 -12.57
C THR A 96 8.14 3.49 -12.94
N ALA A 97 7.67 2.25 -13.04
CA ALA A 97 6.31 1.93 -13.49
C ALA A 97 5.21 2.56 -12.61
N TYR A 98 4.12 2.97 -13.26
CA TYR A 98 2.90 3.43 -12.60
C TYR A 98 1.85 2.32 -12.61
N PHE A 99 1.08 2.21 -11.53
CA PHE A 99 -0.07 1.31 -11.46
C PHE A 99 -1.34 2.13 -11.41
N LEU A 100 -1.98 2.27 -12.57
CA LEU A 100 -3.16 3.11 -12.73
C LEU A 100 -4.45 2.28 -12.69
N ASN A 101 -5.53 2.88 -12.19
CA ASN A 101 -6.87 2.31 -12.15
C ASN A 101 -6.95 0.93 -11.46
N VAL A 102 -6.15 0.74 -10.41
CA VAL A 102 -6.17 -0.49 -9.62
C VAL A 102 -7.54 -0.61 -8.96
N ASP A 103 -8.25 -1.71 -9.26
CA ASP A 103 -9.59 -1.96 -8.74
C ASP A 103 -9.56 -2.26 -7.24
N ILE A 104 -10.02 -1.33 -6.43
CA ILE A 104 -10.17 -1.50 -4.98
C ILE A 104 -11.64 -1.57 -4.55
N THR A 105 -12.56 -1.69 -5.51
CA THR A 105 -14.00 -1.83 -5.27
C THR A 105 -14.33 -2.90 -4.23
N PRO A 106 -13.71 -4.10 -4.24
CA PRO A 106 -13.97 -5.12 -3.22
C PRO A 106 -13.59 -4.67 -1.81
N ILE A 107 -12.47 -3.96 -1.66
CA ILE A 107 -12.02 -3.42 -0.38
C ILE A 107 -13.00 -2.34 0.11
N ILE A 108 -13.40 -1.40 -0.75
CA ILE A 108 -14.32 -0.32 -0.35
C ILE A 108 -15.70 -0.87 0.02
N LYS A 109 -16.19 -1.90 -0.67
CA LYS A 109 -17.42 -2.61 -0.28
C LYS A 109 -17.32 -3.20 1.13
N ASP A 110 -16.17 -3.73 1.51
CA ASP A 110 -15.95 -4.23 2.87
C ASP A 110 -15.77 -3.11 3.89
N THR A 111 -15.15 -2.00 3.52
CA THR A 111 -15.01 -0.80 4.34
C THR A 111 -16.38 -0.26 4.75
N ILE A 112 -17.32 -0.13 3.80
CA ILE A 112 -18.68 0.36 4.09
C ILE A 112 -19.46 -0.56 5.02
N ARG A 113 -19.22 -1.87 4.95
CA ARG A 113 -19.83 -2.85 5.87
C ARG A 113 -19.18 -2.83 7.26
N HIS A 114 -18.02 -2.20 7.40
CA HIS A 114 -17.24 -2.18 8.64
C HIS A 114 -16.65 -0.77 8.89
N PRO A 115 -17.48 0.28 8.99
CA PRO A 115 -17.01 1.67 8.99
C PRO A 115 -16.18 2.04 10.22
N LEU A 116 -16.42 1.38 11.36
CA LEU A 116 -15.70 1.63 12.62
C LEU A 116 -14.36 0.87 12.74
N THR A 117 -14.06 -0.01 11.79
CA THR A 117 -12.89 -0.89 11.85
C THR A 117 -12.10 -0.89 10.54
N SER A 118 -12.31 0.10 9.67
CA SER A 118 -11.65 0.20 8.38
C SER A 118 -10.93 1.54 8.25
N ASP A 119 -9.66 1.56 8.62
CA ASP A 119 -8.86 2.80 8.73
C ASP A 119 -7.80 2.90 7.63
N GLY A 120 -8.16 2.45 6.42
CA GLY A 120 -7.33 2.52 5.23
C GLY A 120 -6.65 1.20 4.84
N PHE A 121 -5.46 1.30 4.25
CA PHE A 121 -4.79 0.18 3.58
C PHE A 121 -3.34 -0.02 4.02
N MET A 122 -2.89 -1.26 3.96
CA MET A 122 -1.49 -1.63 4.04
C MET A 122 -1.02 -2.18 2.70
N ILE A 123 0.10 -1.66 2.20
CA ILE A 123 0.79 -2.16 1.02
C ILE A 123 2.08 -2.88 1.46
N LYS A 124 2.23 -4.14 1.05
CA LYS A 124 3.45 -4.93 1.27
C LYS A 124 3.74 -5.79 0.04
N LEU A 125 4.95 -6.35 -0.02
CA LEU A 125 5.27 -7.33 -1.07
C LEU A 125 4.40 -8.59 -0.88
N PHE A 126 4.00 -9.22 -1.99
CA PHE A 126 3.27 -10.49 -1.97
C PHE A 126 4.08 -11.56 -1.23
N ASN A 127 5.37 -11.61 -1.56
CA ASN A 127 6.35 -12.44 -0.87
C ASN A 127 7.43 -11.51 -0.31
N GLU A 128 7.70 -11.58 1.00
CA GLU A 128 8.73 -10.79 1.68
C GLU A 128 10.08 -11.52 1.78
N HIS A 129 10.30 -12.52 0.93
CA HIS A 129 11.56 -13.20 0.73
C HIS A 129 11.69 -13.62 -0.75
N PRO A 130 12.82 -13.43 -1.46
CA PRO A 130 14.15 -13.03 -1.00
C PRO A 130 14.39 -11.51 -0.95
N LEU A 131 15.60 -11.13 -0.53
CA LEU A 131 16.13 -9.76 -0.48
C LEU A 131 16.15 -9.06 -1.85
N CYS A 132 16.41 -7.76 -1.82
CA CYS A 132 16.63 -6.90 -2.99
C CYS A 132 15.38 -6.65 -3.85
N ARG A 133 14.22 -6.53 -3.19
CA ARG A 133 12.93 -6.22 -3.85
C ARG A 133 12.25 -5.04 -3.17
N SER A 134 11.66 -4.17 -3.97
CA SER A 134 10.97 -2.99 -3.46
C SER A 134 9.93 -2.46 -4.44
N LEU A 135 8.84 -1.93 -3.92
CA LEU A 135 7.89 -1.08 -4.62
C LEU A 135 7.89 0.29 -3.95
N THR A 136 8.14 1.33 -4.74
CA THR A 136 8.33 2.70 -4.26
C THR A 136 7.32 3.63 -4.91
N PHE A 137 6.37 4.10 -4.12
CA PHE A 137 5.26 4.95 -4.56
C PHE A 137 5.28 6.33 -3.90
N ALA A 138 4.72 7.32 -4.57
CA ALA A 138 4.51 8.65 -4.01
C ALA A 138 3.40 8.60 -2.95
N SER A 139 3.61 9.30 -1.82
CA SER A 139 2.60 9.40 -0.75
C SER A 139 1.71 10.63 -0.94
N SER A 140 0.66 10.74 -0.12
CA SER A 140 -0.13 11.97 0.03
C SER A 140 0.70 13.21 0.41
N ASN A 141 1.90 13.02 0.98
CA ASN A 141 2.83 14.11 1.31
C ASN A 141 3.79 14.47 0.16
N HIS A 142 3.62 13.89 -1.03
CA HIS A 142 4.46 14.22 -2.17
C HIS A 142 4.17 15.67 -2.65
N PRO A 143 5.20 16.51 -2.93
CA PRO A 143 5.00 17.91 -3.30
C PRO A 143 4.20 18.13 -4.59
N ASP A 144 4.36 17.20 -5.54
CA ASP A 144 3.55 17.16 -6.77
C ASP A 144 2.24 16.42 -6.52
N GLY A 145 1.13 17.16 -6.55
CA GLY A 145 -0.22 16.64 -6.33
C GLY A 145 -0.69 15.66 -7.41
N SER A 146 -0.09 15.66 -8.61
CA SER A 146 -0.44 14.70 -9.67
C SER A 146 0.06 13.28 -9.41
N LEU A 147 1.02 13.14 -8.49
CA LEU A 147 1.61 11.86 -8.09
C LEU A 147 1.03 11.33 -6.76
N GLN A 148 0.17 12.11 -6.10
CA GLN A 148 -0.47 11.65 -4.87
C GLN A 148 -1.50 10.54 -5.18
N PRO A 149 -1.61 9.52 -4.31
CA PRO A 149 -2.50 8.36 -4.50
C PRO A 149 -3.98 8.65 -4.23
#